data_AF-A0AAD9L285-F1
#
_entry.id   AF-A0AAD9L285-F1
#
_cell.length_a   1.000
_cell.length_b   1.000
_cell.length_c   1.000
_cell.angle_alpha   90.00
_cell.angle_beta   90.00
_cell.angle_gamma   90.00
#
_symmetry.space_group_name_H-M   'P 1'
#
loop_
_entity.id
_entity.type
_entity.pdbx_description
1 polymer ?
#
loop_
_entity_poly.entity_id
_entity_poly.type
_entity_poly.pdbx_seq_one_letter_code
_entity_poly.pdbx_strand_id
1 'polypeptide(L)'
;MATPTNKRYLLKGFLLYLKADGATNYGPALKKAFEYFTNTADHGTAMEQEREKLILFLTDGAPTDPKATIMQTLREENAKLRNKVTIFTFGFGGGSSWQTLKDMAAQTTADKRAGEVKSGHFIRVSEPSYLRSKMGLYYTYMSRTGSKPNVVFSVPYKGFFGVGVLVSGCLPVYHKAQLKGVVCIDRSASDLLSDVTYFNKGELNYAFVLDGEARVLTHPLLPRPQTIRDEPLFIRLTSLERSPQALGIMNSMTRYVM
;
A
#
# COMPACT_ATOMS: atom_id res chain seq x y z
N MET A 1 3.20 4.35 7.30
CA MET A 1 3.60 3.25 6.38
C MET A 1 3.17 1.89 6.92
N ALA A 2 2.75 0.95 6.05
CA ALA A 2 2.24 -0.38 6.41
C ALA A 2 3.37 -1.44 6.57
N THR A 3 4.30 -1.21 7.50
CA THR A 3 5.40 -2.16 7.81
C THR A 3 4.87 -3.42 8.51
N PRO A 4 5.61 -4.56 8.51
CA PRO A 4 5.24 -5.75 9.29
C PRO A 4 4.93 -5.43 10.76
N THR A 5 5.75 -4.60 11.39
CA THR A 5 5.55 -4.12 12.77
C THR A 5 4.23 -3.37 12.94
N ASN A 6 3.94 -2.39 12.07
CA ASN A 6 2.71 -1.61 12.14
C ASN A 6 1.47 -2.45 11.87
N LYS A 7 1.56 -3.41 10.92
CA LYS A 7 0.47 -4.37 10.65
C LYS A 7 0.20 -5.25 11.88
N ARG A 8 1.24 -5.76 12.53
CA ARG A 8 1.12 -6.55 13.76
C ARG A 8 0.52 -5.73 14.90
N TYR A 9 0.94 -4.47 15.06
CA TYR A 9 0.40 -3.56 16.06
C TYR A 9 -1.08 -3.28 15.82
N LEU A 10 -1.48 -2.93 14.59
CA LEU A 10 -2.88 -2.71 14.23
C LEU A 10 -3.73 -3.96 14.47
N LEU A 11 -3.25 -5.14 14.07
CA LEU A 11 -3.97 -6.38 14.27
C LEU A 11 -4.16 -6.70 15.75
N LYS A 12 -3.04 -6.76 16.50
CA LYS A 12 -3.05 -7.21 17.90
C LYS A 12 -3.55 -6.17 18.89
N GLY A 13 -3.37 -4.88 18.58
CA GLY A 13 -3.67 -3.78 19.49
C GLY A 13 -5.00 -3.09 19.23
N PHE A 14 -5.57 -3.21 18.03
CA PHE A 14 -6.78 -2.47 17.66
C PHE A 14 -7.86 -3.37 17.07
N LEU A 15 -7.59 -4.05 15.95
CA LEU A 15 -8.62 -4.78 15.20
C LEU A 15 -9.27 -5.91 16.00
N LEU A 16 -8.50 -6.64 16.82
CA LEU A 16 -9.04 -7.73 17.65
C LEU A 16 -9.94 -7.25 18.80
N TYR A 17 -9.90 -5.96 19.15
CA TYR A 17 -10.66 -5.39 20.25
C TYR A 17 -11.83 -4.50 19.79
N LEU A 18 -12.00 -4.31 18.48
CA LEU A 18 -13.14 -3.58 17.94
C LEU A 18 -14.44 -4.33 18.24
N LYS A 19 -15.40 -3.61 18.82
CA LYS A 19 -16.77 -4.07 19.01
C LYS A 19 -17.69 -3.18 18.18
N ALA A 20 -18.55 -3.80 17.38
CA ALA A 20 -19.58 -3.08 16.67
C ALA A 20 -20.61 -2.55 17.67
N ASP A 21 -20.87 -1.24 17.63
CA ASP A 21 -21.85 -0.57 18.49
C ASP A 21 -22.35 0.71 17.80
N GLY A 22 -23.55 1.14 18.17
CA GLY A 22 -24.17 2.38 17.71
C GLY A 22 -24.68 2.36 16.27
N ALA A 23 -24.81 3.56 15.69
CA ALA A 23 -25.41 3.82 14.39
C ALA A 23 -24.39 3.82 13.23
N THR A 24 -24.87 3.59 12.02
CA THR A 24 -24.03 3.49 10.81
C THR A 24 -23.95 4.82 10.06
N ASN A 25 -22.97 5.67 10.39
CA ASN A 25 -22.84 7.01 9.78
C ASN A 25 -21.74 7.05 8.71
N TYR A 26 -22.10 7.07 7.42
CA TYR A 26 -21.14 7.00 6.32
C TYR A 26 -20.40 8.33 6.09
N GLY A 27 -21.09 9.46 6.06
CA GLY A 27 -20.51 10.78 5.82
C GLY A 27 -19.38 11.11 6.80
N PRO A 28 -19.62 11.09 8.13
CA PRO A 28 -18.57 11.31 9.12
C PRO A 28 -17.39 10.34 9.00
N ALA A 29 -17.65 9.04 8.76
CA ALA A 29 -16.59 8.05 8.58
C ALA A 29 -15.72 8.35 7.34
N LEU A 30 -16.35 8.71 6.22
CA LEU A 30 -15.66 9.11 5.01
C LEU A 30 -14.84 10.38 5.24
N LYS A 31 -15.40 11.39 5.90
CA LYS A 31 -14.66 12.61 6.25
C LYS A 31 -13.37 12.28 7.02
N LYS A 32 -13.43 11.39 8.01
CA LYS A 32 -12.23 10.91 8.72
C LYS A 32 -11.24 10.18 7.82
N ALA A 33 -11.70 9.39 6.85
CA ALA A 33 -10.82 8.77 5.88
C ALA A 33 -10.13 9.80 4.96
N PHE A 34 -10.84 10.86 4.55
CA PHE A 34 -10.27 11.94 3.74
C PHE A 34 -9.27 12.81 4.51
N GLU A 35 -9.52 13.08 5.80
CA GLU A 35 -8.58 13.79 6.68
C GLU A 35 -7.19 13.13 6.71
N TYR A 36 -7.12 11.79 6.59
CA TYR A 36 -5.84 11.08 6.48
C TYR A 36 -5.05 11.49 5.23
N PHE A 37 -5.73 11.66 4.10
CA PHE A 37 -5.09 12.06 2.85
C PHE A 37 -4.73 13.54 2.78
N THR A 38 -5.55 14.43 3.36
CA THR A 38 -5.22 15.86 3.41
C THR A 38 -3.97 16.10 4.24
N ASN A 39 -3.85 15.44 5.40
CA ASN A 39 -2.62 15.50 6.21
C ASN A 39 -1.39 15.02 5.42
N THR A 40 -1.55 14.00 4.58
CA THR A 40 -0.47 13.51 3.70
C THR A 40 -0.18 14.49 2.55
N ALA A 41 -1.18 15.18 2.04
CA ALA A 41 -1.01 16.20 1.00
C ALA A 41 -0.26 17.43 1.52
N ASP A 42 -0.53 17.83 2.76
CA ASP A 42 0.02 19.06 3.35
C ASP A 42 1.42 18.85 3.95
N HIS A 43 1.72 17.65 4.45
CA HIS A 43 2.94 17.37 5.21
C HIS A 43 3.76 16.16 4.70
N GLY A 44 3.26 15.44 3.69
CA GLY A 44 3.95 14.28 3.13
C GLY A 44 5.06 14.67 2.17
N THR A 45 5.97 13.72 1.93
CA THR A 45 6.99 13.81 0.89
C THR A 45 6.37 13.90 -0.51
N ALA A 46 7.08 14.45 -1.50
CA ALA A 46 6.59 14.53 -2.89
C ALA A 46 6.11 13.17 -3.43
N MET A 47 6.83 12.09 -3.09
CA MET A 47 6.43 10.73 -3.43
C MET A 47 5.09 10.34 -2.76
N GLU A 48 4.92 10.63 -1.47
CA GLU A 48 3.65 10.34 -0.76
C GLU A 48 2.48 11.14 -1.31
N GLN A 49 2.73 12.37 -1.78
CA GLN A 49 1.72 13.21 -2.41
C GLN A 49 1.27 12.65 -3.78
N GLU A 50 2.18 12.05 -4.55
CA GLU A 50 1.89 11.44 -5.86
C GLU A 50 1.36 10.00 -5.79
N ARG A 51 1.44 9.32 -4.63
CA ARG A 51 0.87 7.98 -4.47
C ARG A 51 -0.64 7.97 -4.75
N GLU A 52 -1.09 6.87 -5.37
CA GLU A 52 -2.50 6.62 -5.59
C GLU A 52 -3.25 6.54 -4.25
N LYS A 53 -4.35 7.29 -4.15
CA LYS A 53 -5.16 7.40 -2.93
C LYS A 53 -6.41 6.55 -3.10
N LEU A 54 -6.62 5.65 -2.16
CA LEU A 54 -7.63 4.61 -2.25
C LEU A 54 -8.36 4.43 -0.92
N ILE A 55 -9.69 4.41 -0.98
CA ILE A 55 -10.56 4.01 0.14
C ILE A 55 -11.20 2.67 -0.20
N LEU A 56 -11.01 1.67 0.65
CA LEU A 56 -11.77 0.42 0.63
C LEU A 56 -12.82 0.51 1.73
N PHE A 57 -14.07 0.83 1.35
CA PHE A 57 -15.18 1.04 2.27
C PHE A 57 -16.00 -0.25 2.40
N LEU A 58 -16.13 -0.78 3.61
CA LEU A 58 -16.86 -2.03 3.89
C LEU A 58 -18.06 -1.76 4.79
N THR A 59 -19.21 -2.36 4.47
CA THR A 59 -20.43 -2.26 5.29
C THR A 59 -21.38 -3.43 5.05
N ASP A 60 -22.16 -3.78 6.07
CA ASP A 60 -23.24 -4.78 6.03
C ASP A 60 -24.65 -4.18 6.25
N GLY A 61 -24.71 -2.90 6.61
CA GLY A 61 -25.93 -2.20 6.97
C GLY A 61 -26.21 -0.99 6.09
N ALA A 62 -27.42 -0.43 6.21
CA ALA A 62 -27.75 0.84 5.59
C ALA A 62 -27.23 2.02 6.42
N PRO A 63 -26.86 3.15 5.79
CA PRO A 63 -26.50 4.34 6.54
C PRO A 63 -27.70 4.88 7.30
N THR A 64 -27.44 5.42 8.49
CA THR A 64 -28.40 6.20 9.26
C THR A 64 -28.44 7.66 8.83
N ASP A 65 -27.38 8.15 8.17
CA ASP A 65 -27.31 9.48 7.60
C ASP A 65 -27.93 9.57 6.20
N PRO A 66 -28.55 10.72 5.83
CA PRO A 66 -29.16 10.88 4.52
C PRO A 66 -28.15 10.74 3.37
N LYS A 67 -28.55 10.04 2.30
CA LYS A 67 -27.72 9.90 1.08
C LYS A 67 -27.18 11.23 0.55
N ALA A 68 -28.00 12.28 0.56
CA ALA A 68 -27.58 13.61 0.10
C ALA A 68 -26.37 14.13 0.89
N THR A 69 -26.38 13.97 2.23
CA THR A 69 -25.29 14.37 3.12
C THR A 69 -24.02 13.55 2.88
N ILE A 70 -24.15 12.24 2.64
CA ILE A 70 -23.03 11.35 2.31
C ILE A 70 -22.37 11.81 1.00
N MET A 71 -23.18 12.01 -0.05
CA MET A 71 -22.71 12.40 -1.37
C MET A 71 -22.13 13.82 -1.38
N GLN A 72 -22.67 14.72 -0.57
CA GLN A 72 -22.10 16.06 -0.37
C GLN A 72 -20.72 15.97 0.28
N THR A 73 -20.58 15.17 1.34
CA THR A 73 -19.29 14.97 2.02
C THR A 73 -18.24 14.43 1.05
N LEU A 74 -18.59 13.42 0.24
CA LEU A 74 -17.68 12.89 -0.79
C LEU A 74 -17.26 13.95 -1.81
N ARG A 75 -18.22 14.73 -2.30
CA ARG A 75 -17.97 15.81 -3.27
C ARG A 75 -16.97 16.82 -2.71
N GLU A 76 -17.23 17.32 -1.50
CA GLU A 76 -16.43 18.37 -0.87
C GLU A 76 -15.02 17.87 -0.51
N GLU A 77 -14.92 16.70 0.11
CA GLU A 77 -13.63 16.18 0.57
C GLU A 77 -12.74 15.70 -0.57
N ASN A 78 -13.28 15.06 -1.62
CA ASN A 78 -12.46 14.66 -2.75
C ASN A 78 -12.07 15.84 -3.65
N ALA A 79 -12.88 16.89 -3.73
CA ALA A 79 -12.52 18.11 -4.45
C ALA A 79 -11.26 18.77 -3.87
N LYS A 80 -11.07 18.75 -2.54
CA LYS A 80 -9.83 19.22 -1.88
C LYS A 80 -8.58 18.48 -2.36
N LEU A 81 -8.75 17.23 -2.77
CA LEU A 81 -7.69 16.35 -3.28
C LEU A 81 -7.69 16.26 -4.82
N ARG A 82 -8.29 17.23 -5.51
CA ARG A 82 -8.38 17.30 -6.97
C ARG A 82 -8.99 16.05 -7.60
N ASN A 83 -9.99 15.47 -6.92
CA ASN A 83 -10.66 14.22 -7.29
C ASN A 83 -9.74 13.00 -7.46
N LYS A 84 -8.53 13.02 -6.85
CA LYS A 84 -7.53 11.95 -6.99
C LYS A 84 -7.84 10.69 -6.16
N VAL A 85 -8.80 10.74 -5.23
CA VAL A 85 -9.16 9.56 -4.40
C VAL A 85 -10.13 8.65 -5.14
N THR A 86 -9.79 7.37 -5.23
CA THR A 86 -10.67 6.31 -5.74
C THR A 86 -11.35 5.58 -4.58
N ILE A 87 -12.63 5.26 -4.70
CA ILE A 87 -13.41 4.63 -3.63
C ILE A 87 -13.99 3.31 -4.12
N PHE A 88 -13.60 2.21 -3.47
CA PHE A 88 -14.23 0.90 -3.67
C PHE A 88 -15.18 0.64 -2.50
N THR A 89 -16.41 0.25 -2.82
CA THR A 89 -17.42 -0.05 -1.82
C THR A 89 -17.74 -1.54 -1.82
N PHE A 90 -17.74 -2.15 -0.64
CA PHE A 90 -18.03 -3.56 -0.41
C PHE A 90 -19.26 -3.65 0.48
N GLY A 91 -20.33 -4.27 -0.02
CA GLY A 91 -21.60 -4.37 0.68
C GLY A 91 -21.99 -5.83 0.97
N PHE A 92 -22.36 -6.11 2.23
CA PHE A 92 -23.03 -7.34 2.67
C PHE A 92 -24.53 -7.13 2.88
N GLY A 93 -25.30 -8.22 2.94
CA GLY A 93 -26.69 -8.19 3.41
C GLY A 93 -27.75 -7.78 2.37
N GLY A 94 -28.91 -7.35 2.89
CA GLY A 94 -30.21 -7.25 2.19
C GLY A 94 -30.41 -6.10 1.18
N GLY A 95 -29.37 -5.32 0.88
CA GLY A 95 -29.33 -4.45 -0.29
C GLY A 95 -30.02 -3.11 -0.27
N SER A 96 -30.58 -2.70 0.88
CA SER A 96 -31.17 -1.37 1.07
C SER A 96 -30.20 -0.21 0.81
N SER A 97 -28.88 -0.41 0.90
CA SER A 97 -27.85 0.60 0.66
C SER A 97 -27.10 0.47 -0.68
N TRP A 98 -27.42 -0.50 -1.53
CA TRP A 98 -26.60 -0.77 -2.73
C TRP A 98 -26.54 0.42 -3.69
N GLN A 99 -27.63 1.17 -3.87
CA GLN A 99 -27.58 2.34 -4.76
C GLN A 99 -26.68 3.43 -4.19
N THR A 100 -26.73 3.67 -2.88
CA THR A 100 -25.81 4.61 -2.21
C THR A 100 -24.36 4.17 -2.39
N LEU A 101 -24.05 2.88 -2.17
CA LEU A 101 -22.69 2.35 -2.34
C LEU A 101 -22.20 2.41 -3.80
N LYS A 102 -23.08 2.16 -4.78
CA LYS A 102 -22.76 2.35 -6.20
C LYS A 102 -22.46 3.80 -6.54
N ASP A 103 -23.29 4.73 -6.05
CA ASP A 103 -23.12 6.15 -6.31
C ASP A 103 -21.86 6.71 -5.63
N MET A 104 -21.54 6.23 -4.42
CA MET A 104 -20.28 6.54 -3.73
C MET A 104 -19.07 6.06 -4.54
N ALA A 105 -19.08 4.81 -5.03
CA ALA A 105 -17.96 4.27 -5.81
C ALA A 105 -17.80 4.99 -7.17
N ALA A 106 -18.91 5.28 -7.85
CA ALA A 106 -18.92 6.02 -9.10
C ALA A 106 -18.69 7.53 -8.92
N GLN A 107 -18.75 8.03 -7.69
CA GLN A 107 -18.61 9.45 -7.33
C GLN A 107 -19.53 10.36 -8.16
N THR A 108 -20.81 10.00 -8.26
CA THR A 108 -21.77 10.60 -9.19
C THR A 108 -22.03 12.09 -8.97
N THR A 109 -21.78 12.60 -7.75
CA THR A 109 -21.95 14.01 -7.37
C THR A 109 -20.64 14.78 -7.28
N ALA A 110 -19.51 14.21 -7.75
CA ALA A 110 -18.21 14.85 -7.65
C ALA A 110 -18.14 16.22 -8.35
N ASP A 111 -17.36 17.13 -7.78
CA ASP A 111 -17.14 18.44 -8.39
C ASP A 111 -16.12 18.34 -9.53
N LYS A 112 -16.63 18.23 -10.76
CA LYS A 112 -15.79 18.08 -11.96
C LYS A 112 -14.84 19.26 -12.21
N ARG A 113 -15.06 20.42 -11.57
CA ARG A 113 -14.16 21.58 -11.69
C ARG A 113 -12.84 21.38 -10.94
N ALA A 114 -12.81 20.49 -9.95
CA ALA A 114 -11.62 20.23 -9.13
C ALA A 114 -10.58 19.32 -9.80
N GLY A 115 -10.97 18.57 -10.83
CA GLY A 115 -10.10 17.64 -11.54
C GLY A 115 -10.85 16.44 -12.13
N GLU A 116 -10.12 15.59 -12.85
CA GLU A 116 -10.67 14.33 -13.39
C GLU A 116 -11.12 13.40 -12.26
N VAL A 117 -12.35 12.90 -12.36
CA VAL A 117 -12.95 12.04 -11.33
C VAL A 117 -12.55 10.59 -11.54
N LYS A 118 -11.87 10.01 -10.56
CA LYS A 118 -11.54 8.57 -10.55
C LYS A 118 -12.70 7.73 -10.04
N SER A 119 -13.36 7.01 -10.94
CA SER A 119 -14.40 6.06 -10.57
C SER A 119 -13.79 4.80 -9.96
N GLY A 120 -14.38 4.32 -8.87
CA GLY A 120 -14.10 3.00 -8.30
C GLY A 120 -15.20 2.00 -8.62
N HIS A 121 -15.26 0.92 -7.83
CA HIS A 121 -16.22 -0.16 -8.05
C HIS A 121 -17.00 -0.50 -6.78
N PHE A 122 -18.30 -0.76 -6.96
CA PHE A 122 -19.13 -1.42 -5.97
C PHE A 122 -19.06 -2.94 -6.17
N ILE A 123 -18.75 -3.67 -5.10
CA ILE A 123 -18.70 -5.12 -5.05
C ILE A 123 -19.69 -5.61 -4.00
N ARG A 124 -20.76 -6.27 -4.46
CA ARG A 124 -21.64 -7.03 -3.58
C ARG A 124 -20.91 -8.29 -3.13
N VAL A 125 -20.84 -8.50 -1.83
CA VAL A 125 -20.30 -9.73 -1.24
C VAL A 125 -21.49 -10.54 -0.72
N SER A 126 -21.78 -11.65 -1.40
CA SER A 126 -22.94 -12.51 -1.08
C SER A 126 -22.76 -13.29 0.22
N GLU A 127 -21.54 -13.72 0.51
CA GLU A 127 -21.19 -14.53 1.67
C GLU A 127 -19.91 -13.99 2.33
N PRO A 128 -19.84 -13.90 3.67
CA PRO A 128 -18.65 -13.45 4.39
C PRO A 128 -17.38 -14.24 4.05
N SER A 129 -17.51 -15.53 3.70
CA SER A 129 -16.41 -16.39 3.25
C SER A 129 -15.65 -15.83 2.05
N TYR A 130 -16.33 -15.10 1.15
CA TYR A 130 -15.72 -14.49 -0.03
C TYR A 130 -15.14 -13.10 0.22
N LEU A 131 -15.24 -12.54 1.43
CA LEU A 131 -14.79 -11.18 1.71
C LEU A 131 -13.32 -10.98 1.36
N ARG A 132 -12.48 -11.89 1.87
CA ARG A 132 -11.03 -11.82 1.71
C ARG A 132 -10.64 -11.87 0.25
N SER A 133 -11.24 -12.75 -0.53
CA SER A 133 -10.93 -12.88 -1.96
C SER A 133 -11.45 -11.67 -2.75
N LYS A 134 -12.65 -11.18 -2.47
CA LYS A 134 -13.24 -10.02 -3.17
C LYS A 134 -12.51 -8.72 -2.86
N MET A 135 -12.27 -8.42 -1.59
CA MET A 135 -11.51 -7.22 -1.20
C MET A 135 -10.06 -7.32 -1.64
N GLY A 136 -9.44 -8.49 -1.54
CA GLY A 136 -8.04 -8.71 -1.93
C GLY A 136 -7.76 -8.45 -3.41
N LEU A 137 -8.78 -8.43 -4.28
CA LEU A 137 -8.64 -8.24 -5.72
C LEU A 137 -8.83 -6.79 -6.19
N TYR A 138 -8.94 -5.80 -5.29
CA TYR A 138 -9.16 -4.40 -5.67
C TYR A 138 -8.14 -3.89 -6.71
N TYR A 139 -6.89 -4.33 -6.61
CA TYR A 139 -5.80 -3.88 -7.48
C TYR A 139 -6.02 -4.27 -8.95
N THR A 140 -6.83 -5.30 -9.23
CA THR A 140 -7.14 -5.74 -10.59
C THR A 140 -7.96 -4.70 -11.37
N TYR A 141 -8.71 -3.86 -10.66
CA TYR A 141 -9.46 -2.74 -11.24
C TYR A 141 -8.59 -1.51 -11.48
N MET A 142 -7.42 -1.44 -10.85
CA MET A 142 -6.48 -0.32 -10.95
C MET A 142 -5.33 -0.62 -11.91
N SER A 143 -5.19 -1.86 -12.38
CA SER A 143 -4.10 -2.25 -13.26
C SER A 143 -4.19 -1.50 -14.59
N ARG A 144 -3.22 -0.63 -14.87
CA ARG A 144 -3.14 0.12 -16.13
C ARG A 144 -2.53 -0.76 -17.21
N THR A 145 -3.10 -0.69 -18.41
CA THR A 145 -2.60 -1.35 -19.61
C THR A 145 -2.00 -0.32 -20.54
N GLY A 146 -0.75 -0.50 -20.98
CA GLY A 146 -0.17 0.37 -22.01
C GLY A 146 1.33 0.60 -21.87
N SER A 147 1.90 0.39 -20.67
CA SER A 147 3.36 0.46 -20.46
C SER A 147 3.94 -0.96 -20.54
N LYS A 148 5.07 -1.14 -21.23
CA LYS A 148 5.85 -2.38 -21.10
C LYS A 148 6.17 -2.57 -19.60
N PRO A 149 5.77 -3.69 -18.98
CA PRO A 149 6.01 -3.87 -17.56
C PRO A 149 7.51 -4.00 -17.32
N ASN A 150 8.03 -3.20 -16.39
CA ASN A 150 9.38 -3.37 -15.86
C ASN A 150 9.35 -4.45 -14.77
N VAL A 151 10.46 -5.19 -14.65
CA VAL A 151 10.63 -6.13 -13.55
C VAL A 151 10.65 -5.35 -12.24
N VAL A 152 9.77 -5.72 -11.31
CA VAL A 152 9.75 -5.15 -9.95
C VAL A 152 10.33 -6.18 -9.01
N PHE A 153 11.35 -5.79 -8.24
CA PHE A 153 11.93 -6.64 -7.21
C PHE A 153 11.15 -6.50 -5.91
N SER A 154 10.82 -7.62 -5.29
CA SER A 154 10.29 -7.64 -3.93
C SER A 154 11.35 -7.15 -2.96
N VAL A 155 10.91 -6.69 -1.79
CA VAL A 155 11.82 -6.69 -0.65
C VAL A 155 12.23 -8.12 -0.29
N PRO A 156 13.39 -8.32 0.36
CA PRO A 156 13.76 -9.61 0.92
C PRO A 156 12.66 -10.15 1.84
N TYR A 157 12.30 -11.42 1.68
CA TYR A 157 11.32 -12.10 2.53
C TYR A 157 11.78 -13.52 2.84
N LYS A 158 11.23 -14.10 3.91
CA LYS A 158 11.54 -15.49 4.27
C LYS A 158 10.86 -16.45 3.30
N GLY A 159 11.66 -17.26 2.60
CA GLY A 159 11.16 -18.34 1.76
C GLY A 159 10.47 -19.43 2.58
N PHE A 160 9.53 -20.14 1.95
CA PHE A 160 8.93 -21.34 2.52
C PHE A 160 9.98 -22.47 2.63
N PHE A 161 9.73 -23.44 3.52
CA PHE A 161 10.55 -24.66 3.67
C PHE A 161 12.05 -24.45 3.99
N GLY A 162 12.41 -23.34 4.63
CA GLY A 162 13.78 -23.15 5.13
C GLY A 162 14.82 -22.83 4.06
N VAL A 163 14.39 -22.43 2.85
CA VAL A 163 15.26 -22.02 1.74
C VAL A 163 16.06 -20.74 2.05
N GLY A 164 15.73 -20.05 3.16
CA GLY A 164 16.40 -18.84 3.61
C GLY A 164 15.65 -17.58 3.17
N VAL A 165 16.37 -16.48 3.01
CA VAL A 165 15.80 -15.20 2.56
C VAL A 165 15.86 -15.12 1.03
N LEU A 166 14.72 -14.78 0.42
CA LEU A 166 14.54 -14.68 -1.02
C LEU A 166 14.21 -13.25 -1.44
N VAL A 167 14.53 -12.93 -2.68
CA VAL A 167 14.08 -11.75 -3.42
C VAL A 167 13.45 -12.24 -4.72
N SER A 168 12.24 -11.79 -5.03
CA SER A 168 11.54 -12.14 -6.26
C SER A 168 11.60 -11.01 -7.28
N GLY A 169 12.00 -11.31 -8.51
CA GLY A 169 11.76 -10.43 -9.65
C GLY A 169 10.41 -10.77 -10.29
N CYS A 170 9.46 -9.84 -10.31
CA CYS A 170 8.09 -10.08 -10.72
C CYS A 170 7.66 -9.24 -11.93
N LEU A 171 6.84 -9.82 -12.80
CA LEU A 171 6.20 -9.18 -13.95
C LEU A 171 4.70 -9.49 -14.01
N PRO A 172 3.82 -8.48 -14.21
CA PRO A 172 2.41 -8.71 -14.46
C PRO A 172 2.16 -9.30 -15.86
N VAL A 173 1.21 -10.23 -15.95
CA VAL A 173 0.76 -10.84 -17.20
C VAL A 173 -0.62 -10.29 -17.56
N TYR A 174 -0.72 -9.71 -18.76
CA TYR A 174 -1.95 -9.15 -19.30
C TYR A 174 -2.46 -9.99 -20.47
N HIS A 175 -3.78 -10.20 -20.54
CA HIS A 175 -4.44 -10.77 -21.70
C HIS A 175 -5.67 -9.92 -22.03
N LYS A 176 -5.76 -9.42 -23.27
CA LYS A 176 -6.83 -8.50 -23.73
C LYS A 176 -7.03 -7.30 -22.79
N ALA A 177 -5.93 -6.63 -22.43
CA ALA A 177 -5.93 -5.48 -21.53
C ALA A 177 -6.54 -5.77 -20.13
N GLN A 178 -6.43 -7.02 -19.65
CA GLN A 178 -6.82 -7.39 -18.29
C GLN A 178 -5.68 -8.12 -17.61
N LEU A 179 -5.38 -7.74 -16.36
CA LEU A 179 -4.42 -8.45 -15.51
C LEU A 179 -4.93 -9.87 -15.27
N LYS A 180 -4.13 -10.88 -15.63
CA LYS A 180 -4.43 -12.31 -15.39
C LYS A 180 -3.65 -12.88 -14.21
N GLY A 181 -2.50 -12.31 -13.90
CA GLY A 181 -1.67 -12.73 -12.79
C GLY A 181 -0.32 -12.05 -12.81
N VAL A 182 0.59 -12.56 -11.99
CA VAL A 182 1.97 -12.11 -11.88
C VAL A 182 2.86 -13.33 -11.93
N VAL A 183 3.90 -13.29 -12.76
CA VAL A 183 4.95 -14.30 -12.80
C VAL A 183 6.15 -13.75 -12.05
N CYS A 184 6.72 -14.55 -11.16
CA CYS A 184 7.88 -14.17 -10.36
C CYS A 184 8.95 -15.25 -10.46
N ILE A 185 10.22 -14.84 -10.45
CA ILE A 185 11.37 -15.72 -10.26
C ILE A 185 12.04 -15.39 -8.94
N ASP A 186 12.35 -16.41 -8.15
CA ASP A 186 12.99 -16.24 -6.85
C ASP A 186 14.50 -16.40 -6.97
N ARG A 187 15.23 -15.53 -6.26
CA ARG A 187 16.67 -15.64 -6.06
C ARG A 187 16.97 -15.54 -4.57
N SER A 188 17.97 -16.30 -4.13
CA SER A 188 18.45 -16.15 -2.76
C SER A 188 19.03 -14.75 -2.57
N ALA A 189 18.65 -14.09 -1.47
CA ALA A 189 19.26 -12.81 -1.10
C ALA A 189 20.76 -12.97 -0.81
N SER A 190 21.22 -14.16 -0.38
CA SER A 190 22.65 -14.43 -0.21
C SER A 190 23.41 -14.35 -1.52
N ASP A 191 22.82 -14.86 -2.60
CA ASP A 191 23.48 -14.95 -3.90
C ASP A 191 23.42 -13.61 -4.61
N LEU A 192 22.31 -12.88 -4.44
CA LEU A 192 22.16 -11.54 -5.02
C LEU A 192 23.11 -10.51 -4.35
N LEU A 193 23.41 -10.68 -3.06
CA LEU A 193 24.13 -9.69 -2.27
C LEU A 193 25.57 -10.12 -1.91
N SER A 194 26.01 -11.32 -2.31
CA SER A 194 27.29 -11.92 -1.90
C SER A 194 28.46 -10.97 -2.11
N ASP A 195 28.58 -10.41 -3.30
CA ASP A 195 29.75 -9.60 -3.70
C ASP A 195 29.87 -8.33 -2.85
N VAL A 196 28.73 -7.82 -2.38
CA VAL A 196 28.67 -6.64 -1.51
C VAL A 196 28.84 -7.03 -0.04
N THR A 197 28.21 -8.12 0.40
CA THR A 197 28.33 -8.62 1.78
C THR A 197 29.76 -9.05 2.12
N TYR A 198 30.50 -9.60 1.15
CA TYR A 198 31.89 -10.02 1.32
C TYR A 198 32.91 -8.97 0.83
N PHE A 199 32.46 -7.76 0.48
CA PHE A 199 33.37 -6.68 0.13
C PHE A 199 34.28 -6.36 1.32
N ASN A 200 35.56 -6.70 1.19
CA ASN A 200 36.58 -6.44 2.19
C ASN A 200 37.78 -5.76 1.54
N LYS A 201 37.78 -4.42 1.57
CA LYS A 201 38.96 -3.60 1.22
C LYS A 201 39.46 -2.87 2.46
N GLY A 202 40.01 -3.63 3.41
CA GLY A 202 40.59 -3.10 4.65
C GLY A 202 39.58 -2.98 5.79
N GLU A 203 40.08 -2.71 7.00
CA GLU A 203 39.31 -2.86 8.26
C GLU A 203 38.25 -1.77 8.50
N LEU A 204 38.36 -0.62 7.82
CA LEU A 204 37.48 0.54 8.05
C LEU A 204 36.51 0.81 6.89
N ASN A 205 36.53 -0.03 5.86
CA ASN A 205 35.68 0.14 4.69
C ASN A 205 34.62 -0.96 4.66
N TYR A 206 33.38 -0.58 4.35
CA TYR A 206 32.29 -1.52 4.18
C TYR A 206 31.41 -1.08 3.01
N ALA A 207 30.60 -2.02 2.53
CA ALA A 207 29.58 -1.76 1.55
C ALA A 207 28.21 -2.10 2.11
N PHE A 208 27.19 -1.39 1.63
CA PHE A 208 25.80 -1.62 1.96
C PHE A 208 24.94 -1.44 0.71
N VAL A 209 23.74 -2.00 0.74
CA VAL A 209 22.78 -1.85 -0.37
C VAL A 209 21.50 -1.25 0.18
N LEU A 210 20.99 -0.25 -0.53
CA LEU A 210 19.68 0.35 -0.30
C LEU A 210 18.77 0.01 -1.48
N ASP A 211 17.47 -0.08 -1.21
CA ASP A 211 16.49 -0.02 -2.29
C ASP A 211 16.06 1.43 -2.58
N GLY A 212 15.20 1.59 -3.60
CA GLY A 212 14.68 2.90 -4.02
C GLY A 212 13.84 3.64 -2.97
N GLU A 213 13.46 2.97 -1.87
CA GLU A 213 12.71 3.54 -0.74
C GLU A 213 13.63 3.81 0.48
N ALA A 214 14.95 3.79 0.29
CA ALA A 214 15.96 3.98 1.32
C ALA A 214 16.00 2.89 2.41
N ARG A 215 15.46 1.69 2.13
CA ARG A 215 15.52 0.56 3.07
C ARG A 215 16.82 -0.19 2.87
N VAL A 216 17.46 -0.55 3.98
CA VAL A 216 18.74 -1.27 3.96
C VAL A 216 18.51 -2.75 3.67
N LEU A 217 19.12 -3.27 2.60
CA LEU A 217 19.07 -4.67 2.18
C LEU A 217 20.23 -5.48 2.76
N THR A 218 21.43 -4.90 2.84
CA THR A 218 22.60 -5.48 3.53
C THR A 218 23.42 -4.37 4.17
N HIS A 219 23.96 -4.65 5.36
CA HIS A 219 24.83 -3.76 6.13
C HIS A 219 25.64 -4.59 7.14
N PRO A 220 26.88 -4.22 7.50
CA PRO A 220 27.68 -4.96 8.48
C PRO A 220 27.00 -5.16 9.85
N LEU A 221 26.20 -4.18 10.27
CA LEU A 221 25.44 -4.22 11.53
C LEU A 221 24.13 -5.03 11.45
N LEU A 222 23.76 -5.53 10.26
CA LEU A 222 22.61 -6.41 10.09
C LEU A 222 23.07 -7.87 10.05
N PRO A 223 22.23 -8.82 10.50
CA PRO A 223 22.49 -10.24 10.28
C PRO A 223 22.66 -10.51 8.79
N ARG A 224 23.62 -11.36 8.44
CA ARG A 224 23.85 -11.74 7.05
C ARG A 224 22.60 -12.41 6.48
N PRO A 225 22.27 -12.22 5.19
CA PRO A 225 21.08 -12.83 4.59
C PRO A 225 20.96 -14.35 4.82
N GLN A 226 22.10 -15.05 4.87
CA GLN A 226 22.19 -16.50 5.12
C GLN A 226 21.79 -16.91 6.55
N THR A 227 21.87 -16.01 7.54
CA THR A 227 21.62 -16.31 8.95
C THR A 227 20.25 -15.81 9.42
N ILE A 228 19.53 -15.06 8.60
CA ILE A 228 18.18 -14.56 8.92
C ILE A 228 17.20 -15.73 8.90
N ARG A 229 16.63 -16.04 10.08
CA ARG A 229 15.60 -17.07 10.25
C ARG A 229 14.19 -16.50 10.43
N ASP A 230 14.09 -15.22 10.74
CA ASP A 230 12.83 -14.51 11.01
C ASP A 230 12.43 -13.58 9.85
N GLU A 231 11.26 -12.95 9.94
CA GLU A 231 10.80 -12.00 8.92
C GLU A 231 11.78 -10.80 8.83
N PRO A 232 12.29 -10.46 7.62
CA PRO A 232 13.28 -9.40 7.48
C PRO A 232 12.77 -8.06 8.01
N LEU A 233 13.57 -7.42 8.87
CA LEU A 233 13.30 -6.10 9.43
C LEU A 233 13.82 -5.04 8.47
N PHE A 234 12.93 -4.18 7.98
CA PHE A 234 13.30 -3.04 7.15
C PHE A 234 13.71 -1.87 8.02
N ILE A 235 15.00 -1.59 8.05
CA ILE A 235 15.60 -0.51 8.83
C ILE A 235 16.15 0.54 7.85
N ARG A 236 16.08 1.82 8.23
CA ARG A 236 16.69 2.92 7.47
C ARG A 236 18.18 3.03 7.81
N LEU A 237 18.99 3.51 6.86
CA LEU A 237 20.44 3.66 7.08
C LEU A 237 20.74 4.54 8.31
N THR A 238 19.94 5.59 8.54
CA THR A 238 20.08 6.50 9.69
C THR A 238 19.87 5.85 11.05
N SER A 239 19.31 4.63 11.12
CA SER A 239 19.21 3.87 12.36
C SER A 239 20.46 3.01 12.63
N LEU A 240 21.26 2.76 11.60
CA LEU A 240 22.51 1.99 11.69
C LEU A 240 23.72 2.92 11.75
N GLU A 241 23.63 4.09 11.10
CA GLU A 241 24.69 5.08 11.02
C GLU A 241 24.34 6.37 11.75
N ARG A 242 25.25 6.82 12.62
CA ARG A 242 25.07 8.01 13.46
C ARG A 242 25.70 9.28 12.87
N SER A 243 26.50 9.14 11.83
CA SER A 243 27.18 10.25 11.16
C SER A 243 26.17 11.13 10.40
N PRO A 244 26.21 12.47 10.56
CA PRO A 244 25.40 13.39 9.76
C PRO A 244 25.64 13.26 8.25
N GLN A 245 26.85 12.85 7.84
CA GLN A 245 27.22 12.63 6.44
C GLN A 245 26.48 11.44 5.83
N ALA A 246 26.12 10.43 6.62
CA ALA A 246 25.36 9.26 6.14
C ALA A 246 23.97 9.65 5.61
N LEU A 247 23.33 10.66 6.21
CA LEU A 247 22.07 11.21 5.71
C LEU A 247 22.25 11.88 4.34
N GLY A 248 23.35 12.60 4.13
CA GLY A 248 23.70 13.20 2.85
C GLY A 248 23.87 12.16 1.74
N ILE A 249 24.56 11.06 2.04
CA ILE A 249 24.76 9.93 1.11
C ILE A 249 23.45 9.20 0.83
N MET A 250 22.66 8.89 1.86
CA MET A 250 21.36 8.25 1.66
C MET A 250 20.47 9.08 0.73
N ASN A 251 20.42 10.39 0.94
CA ASN A 251 19.65 11.30 0.09
C ASN A 251 20.20 11.39 -1.33
N SER A 252 21.52 11.29 -1.55
CA SER A 252 22.07 11.32 -2.92
C SER A 252 21.78 10.03 -3.69
N MET A 253 21.75 8.89 -3.01
CA MET A 253 21.46 7.57 -3.60
C MET A 253 19.98 7.40 -3.99
N THR A 254 19.06 8.06 -3.28
CA THR A 254 17.61 7.93 -3.55
C THR A 254 17.04 9.02 -4.47
N ARG A 255 17.77 10.12 -4.69
CA ARG A 255 17.36 11.26 -5.55
C ARG A 255 17.16 10.92 -7.02
N TYR A 256 17.77 9.84 -7.52
CA TYR A 256 17.75 9.48 -8.95
C TYR A 256 16.69 8.44 -9.35
N VAL A 257 15.82 8.03 -8.42
CA VAL A 257 14.71 7.09 -8.71
C VAL A 257 13.41 7.83 -9.02
N MET A 258 13.49 9.10 -9.46
CA MET A 258 12.35 9.93 -9.90
C MET A 258 12.07 9.75 -11.40
#